data_AF-A0A5D6Y1D3-F1
#
_entry.id   AF-A0A5D6Y1D3-F1
#
_cell.length_a   1.000
_cell.length_b   1.000
_cell.length_c   1.000
_cell.angle_alpha   90.00
_cell.angle_beta   90.00
_cell.angle_gamma   90.00
#
_symmetry.space_group_name_H-M   'P 1'
#
loop_
_entity.id
_entity.type
_entity.pdbx_description
1 polymer ?
#
loop_
_entity_poly.entity_id
_entity_poly.type
_entity_poly.pdbx_seq_one_letter_code
_entity_poly.pdbx_strand_id
1 'polypeptide(L)'
;MTVKRRNHGRNKKGRGHVKRVHCVSTAKLIPKDKAIKRFVVRNIVDQSAIRDLKECSVYESYALPKIYIKNYYCIEAAIHQRIVRVRSVEGRRNRAAPPRFRQQQKRN
;
A
#
# COMPACT_ATOMS: atom_id res chain seq x y z
N MET A 1 3.11 -28.38 -18.15
CA MET A 1 2.31 -27.24 -17.62
C MET A 1 3.14 -25.95 -17.68
N THR A 2 2.56 -24.84 -18.14
CA THR A 2 3.27 -23.55 -18.22
C THR A 2 3.18 -22.79 -16.89
N VAL A 3 4.30 -22.25 -16.41
CA VAL A 3 4.37 -21.50 -15.14
C VAL A 3 4.63 -20.03 -15.41
N LYS A 4 3.62 -19.18 -15.20
CA LYS A 4 3.73 -17.72 -15.43
C LYS A 4 4.77 -17.02 -14.54
N ARG A 5 5.02 -17.54 -13.32
CA ARG A 5 5.97 -16.96 -12.35
C ARG A 5 6.67 -18.06 -11.57
N ARG A 6 8.01 -18.03 -11.49
CA ARG A 6 8.84 -18.97 -10.69
C ARG A 6 8.45 -19.06 -9.21
N ASN A 7 7.83 -18.00 -8.65
CA ASN A 7 7.37 -17.99 -7.26
C ASN A 7 5.88 -18.31 -7.09
N HIS A 8 5.17 -18.70 -8.15
CA HIS A 8 3.71 -18.95 -8.15
C HIS A 8 2.88 -17.75 -7.63
N GLY A 9 3.43 -16.54 -7.68
CA GLY A 9 2.77 -15.33 -7.16
C GLY A 9 2.74 -15.22 -5.63
N ARG A 10 3.62 -15.95 -4.92
CA ARG A 10 3.67 -16.00 -3.46
C ARG A 10 5.09 -15.84 -2.94
N ASN A 11 5.24 -15.32 -1.71
CA ASN A 11 6.52 -15.31 -1.00
C ASN A 11 6.59 -16.41 0.07
N LYS A 12 6.32 -17.65 -0.32
CA LYS A 12 6.44 -18.85 0.52
C LYS A 12 7.67 -19.63 0.07
N LYS A 13 8.64 -19.77 0.96
CA LYS A 13 9.91 -20.50 0.77
C LYS A 13 10.21 -21.26 2.06
N GLY A 14 10.64 -22.52 1.96
CA GLY A 14 11.05 -23.35 3.10
C GLY A 14 9.98 -23.60 4.18
N ARG A 15 8.68 -23.57 3.83
CA ARG A 15 7.59 -23.80 4.80
C ARG A 15 6.32 -24.34 4.16
N GLY A 16 5.53 -25.11 4.92
CA GLY A 16 4.28 -25.75 4.47
C GLY A 16 3.02 -24.89 4.61
N HIS A 17 2.86 -24.12 5.67
CA HIS A 17 1.65 -23.31 5.93
C HIS A 17 1.98 -21.85 6.26
N VAL A 18 1.04 -20.94 6.04
CA VAL A 18 1.15 -19.51 6.39
C VAL A 18 -0.19 -19.02 6.92
N LYS A 19 -0.17 -18.29 8.04
CA LYS A 19 -1.37 -17.63 8.60
C LYS A 19 -2.09 -16.81 7.52
N ARG A 20 -3.41 -16.89 7.51
CA ARG A 20 -4.27 -16.14 6.57
C ARG A 20 -4.65 -14.78 7.18
N VAL A 21 -5.00 -13.85 6.31
CA VAL A 21 -5.40 -12.48 6.64
C VAL A 21 -6.63 -12.10 5.81
N HIS A 22 -7.44 -11.18 6.32
CA HIS A 22 -8.61 -10.68 5.60
C HIS A 22 -8.26 -9.52 4.68
N CYS A 23 -8.90 -9.47 3.51
CA CYS A 23 -8.86 -8.30 2.64
C CYS A 23 -9.63 -7.14 3.29
N VAL A 24 -9.07 -5.93 3.25
CA VAL A 24 -9.77 -4.74 3.74
C VAL A 24 -11.03 -4.44 2.93
N SER A 25 -10.99 -4.62 1.60
CA SER A 25 -12.11 -4.26 0.72
C SER A 25 -13.22 -5.30 0.61
N THR A 26 -12.91 -6.60 0.71
CA THR A 26 -13.85 -7.69 0.38
C THR A 26 -14.00 -8.70 1.51
N ALA A 27 -13.31 -8.49 2.65
CA ALA A 27 -13.20 -9.42 3.78
C ALA A 27 -12.68 -10.84 3.44
N LYS A 28 -12.33 -11.11 2.19
CA LYS A 28 -11.87 -12.42 1.71
C LYS A 28 -10.61 -12.89 2.43
N LEU A 29 -10.59 -14.17 2.80
CA LEU A 29 -9.48 -14.79 3.50
C LEU A 29 -8.33 -15.16 2.53
N ILE A 30 -7.18 -14.52 2.66
CA ILE A 30 -6.02 -14.66 1.76
C ILE A 30 -4.79 -15.14 2.55
N PRO A 31 -3.90 -15.97 1.97
CA PRO A 31 -2.60 -16.23 2.60
C PRO A 31 -1.76 -14.96 2.74
N LYS A 32 -1.16 -14.71 3.92
CA LYS A 32 -0.35 -13.50 4.21
C LYS A 32 0.82 -13.28 3.24
N ASP A 33 1.31 -14.34 2.60
CA ASP A 33 2.40 -14.34 1.63
C ASP A 33 1.95 -14.07 0.18
N LYS A 34 0.64 -14.11 -0.09
CA LYS A 34 0.01 -13.73 -1.36
C LYS A 34 -0.65 -12.35 -1.30
N ALA A 35 -1.04 -11.90 -0.11
CA ALA A 35 -1.69 -10.61 0.10
C ALA A 35 -0.79 -9.44 -0.29
N ILE A 36 -1.38 -8.44 -0.95
CA ILE A 36 -0.70 -7.18 -1.27
C ILE A 36 -0.76 -6.30 -0.03
N LYS A 37 0.42 -5.93 0.48
CA LYS A 37 0.58 -5.15 1.71
C LYS A 37 0.85 -3.68 1.36
N ARG A 38 0.10 -2.78 1.98
CA ARG A 38 0.32 -1.34 1.88
C ARG A 38 0.31 -0.76 3.29
N PHE A 39 1.40 -0.09 3.63
CA PHE A 39 1.46 0.69 4.85
C PHE A 39 1.11 2.12 4.48
N VAL A 40 0.05 2.63 5.11
CA VAL A 40 -0.48 3.96 4.88
C VAL A 40 -0.24 4.75 6.15
N VAL A 41 0.54 5.82 6.01
CA VAL A 41 0.73 6.82 7.05
C VAL A 41 0.03 8.07 6.56
N ARG A 42 -0.95 8.54 7.31
CA ARG A 42 -1.73 9.75 6.99
C ARG A 42 -1.84 10.60 8.24
N ASN A 43 -1.90 11.91 8.09
CA ASN A 43 -2.30 12.76 9.20
C ASN A 43 -3.75 12.41 9.58
N ILE A 44 -4.11 12.60 10.85
CA ILE A 44 -5.49 12.38 11.30
C ILE A 44 -6.45 13.40 10.67
N VAL A 45 -5.94 14.60 10.35
CA VAL A 45 -6.68 15.71 9.75
C VAL A 45 -6.27 15.87 8.28
N ASP A 46 -7.25 16.21 7.44
CA ASP A 46 -7.01 16.56 6.04
C ASP A 46 -6.24 17.88 5.89
N GLN A 47 -5.48 18.03 4.81
CA GLN A 47 -4.60 19.19 4.60
C GLN A 47 -5.36 20.52 4.60
N SER A 48 -6.60 20.55 4.10
CA SER A 48 -7.45 21.75 4.07
C SER A 48 -7.81 22.24 5.47
N ALA A 49 -8.20 21.31 6.35
CA ALA A 49 -8.62 21.60 7.72
C ALA A 49 -7.46 21.87 8.69
N ILE A 50 -6.19 21.72 8.26
CA ILE A 50 -5.03 22.01 9.12
C ILE A 50 -5.00 23.49 9.53
N ARG A 51 -5.43 24.40 8.64
CA ARG A 51 -5.43 25.83 8.93
C ARG A 51 -6.42 26.17 10.04
N ASP A 52 -7.67 25.76 9.87
CA ASP A 52 -8.74 26.03 10.83
C ASP A 52 -8.40 25.43 12.21
N LEU A 53 -7.84 24.22 12.23
CA LEU A 53 -7.42 23.58 13.48
C LEU A 53 -6.30 24.37 14.18
N LYS A 54 -5.35 24.93 13.43
CA LYS A 54 -4.29 25.76 14.00
C LYS A 54 -4.82 27.08 14.55
N GLU A 55 -5.74 27.72 13.84
CA GLU A 55 -6.37 28.98 14.28
C GLU A 55 -7.23 28.77 15.53
N CYS A 56 -7.90 27.62 15.65
CA CYS A 56 -8.70 27.27 16.84
C CYS A 56 -7.92 26.56 17.96
N SER A 57 -6.63 26.28 17.77
CA SER A 57 -5.81 25.59 18.77
C SER A 57 -5.34 26.56 19.86
N VAL A 58 -5.45 26.14 21.12
CA VAL A 58 -4.88 26.89 22.26
C VAL A 58 -3.35 26.91 22.20
N TYR A 59 -2.74 25.90 21.58
CA TYR A 59 -1.28 25.81 21.42
C TYR A 59 -0.83 26.48 20.12
N GLU A 60 0.21 27.31 20.21
CA GLU A 60 0.83 28.01 19.06
C GLU A 60 1.43 27.04 18.03
N SER A 61 2.02 25.93 18.50
CA SER A 61 2.56 24.87 17.66
C SER A 61 2.07 23.50 18.14
N TYR A 62 1.05 22.98 17.49
CA TYR A 62 0.53 21.64 17.76
C TYR A 62 1.00 20.63 16.70
N ALA A 63 1.70 19.59 17.16
CA ALA A 63 2.12 18.48 16.30
C ALA A 63 0.94 17.51 16.06
N LEU A 64 0.33 17.59 14.89
CA LEU A 64 -0.80 16.72 14.53
C LEU A 64 -0.38 15.24 14.51
N PRO A 65 -1.14 14.34 15.19
CA PRO A 65 -0.83 12.91 15.18
C PRO A 65 -1.13 12.28 13.82
N LYS A 66 -0.51 11.11 13.59
CA LYS A 66 -0.63 10.34 12.35
C LYS A 66 -1.34 9.02 12.61
N ILE A 67 -2.18 8.63 11.66
CA ILE A 67 -2.78 7.30 11.60
C ILE A 67 -1.85 6.37 10.83
N TYR A 68 -1.58 5.21 11.42
CA TYR A 68 -0.75 4.15 10.85
C TYR A 68 -1.62 2.94 10.54
N ILE A 69 -1.82 2.64 9.26
CA ILE A 69 -2.68 1.55 8.82
C ILE A 69 -1.90 0.57 7.94
N LYS A 70 -1.95 -0.72 8.31
CA LYS A 70 -1.40 -1.80 7.51
C LYS A 70 -2.51 -2.53 6.74
N ASN A 71 -2.74 -2.09 5.52
CA ASN A 71 -3.76 -2.67 4.66
C ASN A 71 -3.27 -3.95 3.97
N TYR A 72 -4.16 -4.94 3.94
CA TYR A 72 -4.02 -6.19 3.20
C TYR A 72 -5.08 -6.28 2.12
N TYR A 73 -4.68 -6.55 0.88
CA TYR A 73 -5.58 -6.68 -0.26
C TYR A 73 -5.49 -8.06 -0.92
N CYS A 74 -6.62 -8.58 -1.41
CA CYS A 74 -6.65 -9.64 -2.41
C CYS A 74 -6.19 -9.10 -3.76
N ILE A 75 -5.81 -9.99 -4.67
CA ILE A 75 -5.33 -9.63 -6.00
C ILE A 75 -6.42 -8.93 -6.82
N GLU A 76 -7.66 -9.41 -6.74
CA GLU A 76 -8.81 -8.80 -7.44
C GLU A 76 -9.05 -7.35 -7.00
N ALA A 77 -9.16 -7.09 -5.68
CA ALA A 77 -9.39 -5.75 -5.15
C ALA A 77 -8.22 -4.81 -5.47
N ALA A 78 -6.98 -5.31 -5.41
CA ALA A 78 -5.81 -4.48 -5.71
C ALA A 78 -5.72 -4.10 -7.20
N ILE A 79 -6.23 -4.92 -8.12
CA ILE A 79 -6.31 -4.58 -9.55
C ILE A 79 -7.46 -3.61 -9.78
N HIS A 80 -8.63 -3.87 -9.20
CA HIS A 80 -9.81 -3.02 -9.33
C HIS A 80 -9.55 -1.59 -8.82
N GLN A 81 -8.92 -1.45 -7.65
CA GLN A 81 -8.54 -0.16 -7.06
C GLN A 81 -7.25 0.42 -7.66
N ARG A 82 -6.68 -0.20 -8.70
CA ARG A 82 -5.48 0.25 -9.42
C ARG A 82 -4.22 0.37 -8.53
N ILE A 83 -4.17 -0.34 -7.40
CA ILE A 83 -3.02 -0.39 -6.48
C ILE A 83 -1.84 -1.16 -7.12
N VAL A 84 -2.15 -2.17 -7.94
CA VAL A 84 -1.18 -2.94 -8.74
C VAL A 84 -1.66 -2.96 -10.18
N ARG A 85 -0.70 -2.89 -11.12
CA ARG A 85 -0.96 -2.92 -12.57
C ARG A 85 -0.35 -4.15 -13.23
N VAL A 86 -0.87 -4.52 -14.39
CA VAL A 86 -0.29 -5.56 -15.24
C VAL A 86 1.07 -5.08 -15.76
N ARG A 87 2.02 -6.01 -15.90
CA ARG A 87 3.37 -5.75 -16.41
C ARG A 87 3.72 -6.73 -17.52
N SER A 88 4.61 -6.31 -18.43
CA SER A 88 5.21 -7.14 -19.48
C SER A 88 5.89 -8.38 -18.90
N VAL A 89 6.19 -9.38 -19.74
CA VAL A 89 6.81 -10.64 -19.29
C VAL A 89 8.14 -10.37 -18.58
N GLU A 90 8.99 -9.53 -19.17
CA GLU A 90 10.27 -9.12 -18.62
C GLU A 90 10.10 -8.23 -17.38
N GLY A 91 9.20 -7.24 -17.45
CA GLY A 91 8.95 -6.29 -16.36
C GLY A 91 8.42 -6.93 -15.08
N ARG A 92 7.88 -8.15 -15.14
CA ARG A 92 7.48 -8.93 -13.94
C ARG A 92 8.67 -9.39 -13.10
N ARG A 93 9.86 -9.53 -13.70
CA ARG A 93 11.08 -9.96 -13.00
C ARG A 93 11.64 -8.85 -12.11
N ASN A 94 11.45 -7.59 -12.49
CA ASN A 94 11.81 -6.44 -11.66
C ASN A 94 10.99 -6.44 -10.36
N ARG A 95 11.68 -6.39 -9.22
CA ARG A 95 11.08 -6.36 -7.87
C ARG A 95 11.34 -5.06 -7.12
N ALA A 96 12.02 -4.09 -7.75
CA ALA A 96 12.21 -2.77 -7.17
C ALA A 96 10.85 -2.10 -6.94
N ALA A 97 10.74 -1.33 -5.86
CA ALA A 97 9.57 -0.48 -5.64
C ALA A 97 9.56 0.62 -6.73
N PRO A 98 8.37 1.06 -7.19
CA PRO A 98 8.29 2.16 -8.12
C PRO A 98 8.90 3.42 -7.48
N PRO A 99 9.75 4.17 -8.19
CA PRO A 99 10.31 5.42 -7.68
C PRO A 99 9.19 6.42 -7.41
N ARG A 100 9.26 7.10 -6.25
CA ARG A 100 8.39 8.25 -5.95
C ARG A 100 9.09 9.50 -6.46
N PHE A 101 8.78 9.91 -7.69
CA PHE A 101 9.26 11.18 -8.20
C PHE A 101 8.56 12.31 -7.45
N ARG A 102 9.32 13.10 -6.70
CA ARG A 102 8.85 14.38 -6.18
C ARG A 102 8.77 15.31 -7.40
N GLN A 103 7.59 15.85 -7.71
CA GLN A 103 7.48 16.87 -8.75
C GLN A 103 8.48 17.99 -8.39
N GLN A 104 9.47 18.23 -9.25
CA GLN A 104 10.35 19.38 -9.10
C GLN A 104 9.46 20.62 -9.26
N GLN A 105 9.39 21.45 -8.23
CA GLN A 105 8.84 22.79 -8.38
C GLN A 105 9.70 23.50 -9.43
N LYS A 106 9.10 23.85 -10.57
CA LYS A 106 9.74 24.80 -11.49
C LYS A 106 9.90 26.10 -10.71
N ARG A 107 11.14 26.45 -10.36
CA ARG A 107 11.49 27.80 -9.92
C ARG A 107 11.28 28.70 -11.14
N ASN A 108 10.29 29.59 -11.05
CA ASN A 108 10.28 30.81 -11.86
C ASN A 108 11.25 31.80 -11.21
#